data_AF-A0AAV2H7Y0-F1
#
_entry.id   AF-A0AAV2H7Y0-F1
#
_cell.length_a   1.000
_cell.length_b   1.000
_cell.length_c   1.000
_cell.angle_alpha   90.00
_cell.angle_beta   90.00
_cell.angle_gamma   90.00
#
_symmetry.space_group_name_H-M   'P 1'
#
loop_
_entity.id
_entity.type
_entity.pdbx_description
1 polymer ?
#
loop_
_entity_poly.entity_id
_entity_poly.type
_entity_poly.pdbx_seq_one_letter_code
_entity_poly.pdbx_strand_id
1 'polypeptide(L)' 'LRVKRRTDLSKLGLPEAKPASVSRRNARERNRVKQVNLGFETLREHVPNGKKNKKMSKVQTLRSAAQYIKDLYMIL' A
#
# COMPACT_ATOMS: atom_id res chain seq x y z
N LEU A 1 -0.62 -15.49 47.06
CA LEU A 1 0.55 -15.62 46.17
C LEU A 1 0.10 -16.17 44.81
N ARG A 2 0.00 -15.34 43.76
CA ARG A 2 -0.47 -15.79 42.43
C ARG A 2 0.73 -16.24 41.59
N VAL A 3 0.92 -17.57 41.48
CA VAL A 3 1.97 -18.16 40.65
C VAL A 3 1.67 -17.85 39.18
N LYS A 4 2.45 -16.93 38.61
CA LYS A 4 2.37 -16.54 37.20
C LYS A 4 3.19 -17.55 36.40
N ARG A 5 2.59 -18.70 36.06
CA ARG A 5 3.17 -19.64 35.09
C ARG A 5 3.29 -18.92 33.75
N ARG A 6 4.50 -18.45 33.41
CA ARG A 6 4.82 -18.01 32.05
C ARG A 6 4.82 -19.26 31.18
N THR A 7 3.80 -19.42 30.34
CA THR A 7 3.76 -20.45 29.32
C THR A 7 4.83 -20.12 28.28
N ASP A 8 5.80 -21.01 28.12
CA ASP A 8 6.84 -20.88 27.10
C ASP A 8 6.26 -21.20 25.71
N LEU A 9 5.84 -20.14 25.00
CA LEU A 9 5.26 -20.22 23.66
C LEU A 9 6.26 -20.65 22.58
N SER A 10 7.56 -20.67 22.89
CA SER A 10 8.60 -21.08 21.93
C SER A 10 8.49 -22.57 21.56
N LYS A 11 7.94 -23.40 22.47
CA LYS A 11 7.76 -24.85 22.27
C LYS A 11 6.68 -25.21 21.23
N LEU A 12 5.86 -24.25 20.80
CA LEU A 12 4.80 -24.46 19.81
C LEU A 12 5.25 -24.23 18.35
N GLY A 13 6.53 -23.97 18.09
CA GLY A 13 7.03 -23.66 16.75
C GLY A 13 6.46 -22.36 16.17
N LEU A 14 5.92 -21.49 17.01
CA LEU A 14 5.40 -20.19 16.61
C LEU A 14 6.57 -19.27 16.24
N PRO A 15 6.51 -18.56 15.11
CA PRO A 15 7.54 -17.61 14.74
C PRO A 15 7.70 -16.58 15.86
N GLU A 16 8.94 -16.37 16.28
CA GLU A 16 9.28 -15.41 17.33
C GLU A 16 8.67 -14.05 16.99
N ALA A 17 7.89 -13.50 17.93
CA ALA A 17 7.17 -12.26 17.70
C ALA A 17 8.18 -11.13 17.44
N LYS A 18 8.10 -10.52 16.25
CA LYS A 18 8.96 -9.38 15.89
C LYS A 18 8.91 -8.33 17.01
N PRO A 19 10.05 -7.74 17.40
CA PRO A 19 10.09 -6.74 18.47
C PRO A 19 9.02 -5.66 18.29
N ALA A 20 8.38 -5.24 19.38
CA ALA A 20 7.23 -4.33 19.32
C ALA A 20 7.51 -3.02 18.55
N SER A 21 8.75 -2.53 18.58
CA SER A 21 9.22 -1.39 17.77
C SER A 21 9.14 -1.65 16.27
N VAL A 22 9.58 -2.82 15.82
CA VAL A 22 9.52 -3.28 14.42
C VAL A 22 8.07 -3.43 13.98
N SER A 23 7.22 -4.04 14.83
CA SER A 23 5.79 -4.20 14.55
C SER A 23 5.08 -2.86 14.37
N ARG A 24 5.37 -1.86 15.24
CA ARG A 24 4.86 -0.49 15.09
C ARG A 24 5.37 0.20 13.82
N ARG A 25 6.66 0.03 13.48
CA ARG A 25 7.23 0.58 12.24
C ARG A 25 6.56 0.01 11.00
N ASN A 26 6.33 -1.29 10.95
CA ASN A 26 5.67 -1.96 9.84
C ASN A 26 4.21 -1.52 9.69
N ALA A 27 3.50 -1.30 10.80
CA ALA A 27 2.14 -0.78 10.76
C ALA A 27 2.08 0.62 10.12
N ARG A 28 3.03 1.50 10.46
CA ARG A 28 3.14 2.83 9.83
C ARG A 28 3.42 2.72 8.34
N GLU A 29 4.34 1.85 7.93
CA GLU A 29 4.65 1.69 6.50
C GLU A 29 3.45 1.14 5.73
N ARG A 30 2.68 0.21 6.29
CA ARG A 30 1.42 -0.25 5.69
C ARG A 30 0.43 0.90 5.50
N ASN A 31 0.26 1.78 6.49
CA ASN A 31 -0.62 2.94 6.37
C ASN A 31 -0.16 3.92 5.28
N ARG A 32 1.15 4.19 5.23
CA ARG A 32 1.76 5.03 4.18
C ARG A 32 1.52 4.45 2.79
N VAL A 33 1.78 3.15 2.61
CA VAL A 33 1.54 2.46 1.33
C VAL A 33 0.06 2.43 0.96
N LYS A 34 -0.85 2.27 1.94
CA LYS A 34 -2.30 2.36 1.72
C LYS A 34 -2.69 3.72 1.15
N GLN A 35 -2.18 4.82 1.71
CA GLN A 35 -2.43 6.18 1.20
C GLN A 35 -1.90 6.35 -0.23
N VAL A 36 -0.69 5.87 -0.52
CA VAL A 36 -0.13 5.91 -1.87
C VAL A 36 -0.99 5.12 -2.86
N ASN A 37 -1.45 3.93 -2.49
CA ASN A 37 -2.30 3.11 -3.36
C ASN A 37 -3.65 3.78 -3.64
N LEU A 38 -4.26 4.42 -2.63
CA LEU A 38 -5.47 5.21 -2.81
C LEU A 38 -5.23 6.36 -3.81
N GLY A 39 -4.09 7.06 -3.72
CA GLY A 39 -3.72 8.08 -4.70
C GLY A 39 -3.62 7.54 -6.14
N PHE A 40 -3.09 6.32 -6.32
CA PHE A 40 -3.07 5.66 -7.62
C PHE A 40 -4.47 5.27 -8.12
N GLU A 41 -5.37 4.86 -7.23
CA GLU A 41 -6.77 4.59 -7.59
C GLU A 41 -7.47 5.88 -8.04
N THR A 42 -7.35 6.96 -7.28
CA THR A 42 -7.87 8.27 -7.67
C THR A 42 -7.31 8.72 -9.02
N LEU A 43 -6.01 8.57 -9.26
CA LEU A 43 -5.41 8.92 -10.54
C LEU A 43 -6.00 8.10 -11.70
N ARG A 44 -6.26 6.80 -11.51
CA ARG A 44 -6.88 5.95 -12.54
C ARG A 44 -8.26 6.42 -12.96
N GLU A 45 -9.04 6.99 -12.05
CA GLU A 45 -10.37 7.53 -12.37
C GLU A 45 -10.31 8.75 -13.30
N HIS A 46 -9.18 9.48 -13.31
CA HIS A 46 -9.02 10.72 -14.07
C HIS A 46 -8.23 10.55 -15.37
N VAL A 47 -7.46 9.47 -15.52
CA VAL A 47 -6.70 9.22 -16.76
C VAL A 47 -7.53 8.48 -17.81
N PRO A 48 -7.33 8.78 -19.10
CA PRO A 48 -7.94 8.04 -20.20
C PRO A 48 -7.71 6.53 -20.06
N ASN A 49 -8.74 5.72 -20.31
CA ASN A 49 -8.74 4.26 -20.17
C ASN A 49 -8.51 3.72 -18.74
N GLY A 50 -8.16 4.54 -17.75
CA GLY A 50 -7.96 4.10 -16.37
C GLY A 50 -9.26 3.66 -15.68
N LYS A 51 -10.32 4.44 -15.81
CA LYS A 51 -11.66 4.14 -15.26
C LYS A 51 -12.27 2.83 -15.82
N LYS A 52 -11.99 2.52 -17.10
CA LYS A 52 -12.45 1.29 -17.76
C LYS A 52 -11.57 0.08 -17.42
N ASN A 53 -10.29 0.29 -17.11
CA ASN A 53 -9.33 -0.77 -16.86
C ASN A 53 -8.82 -0.75 -15.41
N LYS A 54 -9.60 -1.38 -14.52
CA LYS A 54 -9.24 -1.60 -13.11
C LYS A 54 -7.93 -2.39 -12.91
N LYS A 55 -7.36 -2.99 -13.96
CA LYS A 55 -6.09 -3.74 -13.94
C LYS A 55 -4.87 -2.91 -14.41
N MET A 56 -5.02 -1.60 -14.63
CA MET A 56 -3.90 -0.75 -15.05
C MET A 56 -2.80 -0.72 -13.98
N SER A 57 -1.57 -1.11 -14.34
CA SER A 57 -0.42 -1.08 -13.43
C SER A 57 -0.01 0.35 -13.05
N LYS A 58 0.72 0.51 -11.94
CA LYS A 58 1.22 1.83 -11.48
C LYS A 58 1.99 2.57 -12.57
N VAL A 59 2.89 1.87 -13.27
CA VAL A 59 3.70 2.44 -14.35
C VAL A 59 2.83 2.86 -15.54
N GLN A 60 1.87 2.04 -15.94
CA GLN A 60 0.94 2.40 -17.02
C GLN A 60 0.08 3.61 -16.64
N THR A 61 -0.40 3.68 -15.41
CA THR A 61 -1.17 4.83 -14.91
C THR A 61 -0.35 6.12 -14.99
N LEU A 62 0.92 6.10 -14.56
CA LEU A 62 1.79 7.29 -14.64
C LEU A 62 2.07 7.72 -16.07
N ARG A 63 2.38 6.77 -16.97
CA ARG A 63 2.61 7.08 -18.40
C ARG A 63 1.37 7.68 -19.04
N SER A 64 0.20 7.11 -18.77
CA SER A 64 -1.07 7.62 -19.29
C SER A 64 -1.40 9.00 -18.73
N ALA A 65 -1.13 9.26 -17.45
CA ALA A 65 -1.32 10.59 -16.85
C ALA A 65 -0.43 11.65 -17.52
N ALA A 66 0.85 11.35 -17.69
CA ALA A 66 1.80 12.26 -18.33
C ALA A 66 1.42 12.57 -19.78
N GLN A 67 0.97 11.55 -20.53
CA GLN A 67 0.49 11.74 -21.89
C GLN A 67 -0.79 12.58 -21.92
N TYR A 68 -1.75 12.28 -21.04
CA TYR A 68 -3.02 13.00 -21.00
C TYR A 68 -2.82 14.49 -20.72
N ILE A 69 -1.93 14.86 -19.80
CA ILE A 69 -1.58 16.26 -19.54
C ILE A 69 -1.06 16.91 -20.82
N LYS A 70 -0.12 16.27 -21.54
CA LYS A 70 0.42 16.80 -22.80
C LYS A 70 -0.66 16.99 -23.86
N ASP A 71 -1.55 16.02 -24.01
CA ASP A 71 -2.63 16.08 -25.00
C ASP A 71 -3.59 17.25 -24.69
N LEU A 72 -3.93 17.45 -23.41
CA LEU A 72 -4.74 18.60 -22.97
C LEU A 72 -4.06 19.94 -23.28
N TYR A 73 -2.74 20.05 -23.08
CA TYR A 73 -1.97 21.25 -23.41
C TYR A 73 -1.88 21.55 -24.91
N MET A 74 -2.07 20.56 -25.80
CA MET A 74 -2.02 20.76 -27.25
C MET A 74 -3.37 21.17 -27.84
N ILE A 75 -4.47 20.95 -27.11
CA ILE A 75 -5.84 21.26 -27.53
C ILE A 75 -6.30 22.61 -26.98
N LEU A 76 -5.71 23.06 -25.86
CA LEU A 76 -5.87 24.39 -25.27
C LEU A 76 -4.94 25.41 -25.93
#